data_AF-A0A3M1TE50-F1
#
_entry.id   AF-A0A3M1TE50-F1
#
_cell.length_a   1.000
_cell.length_b   1.000
_cell.length_c   1.000
_cell.angle_alpha   90.00
_cell.angle_beta   90.00
_cell.angle_gamma   90.00
#
_symmetry.space_group_name_H-M   'P 1'
#
loop_
_entity.id
_entity.type
_entity.pdbx_description
1 polymer ?
#
loop_
_entity_poly.entity_id
_entity_poly.type
_entity_poly.pdbx_seq_one_letter_code
_entity_poly.pdbx_strand_id
1 'polypeptide(L)'
;MRRAIGLLGICALAGGGCASPPPPPPGPPSEALLRARIKNDSLDPWPRYELARLYERQGRIPEALHEYGQAILLLPPRSATRPTLALGALHHRLGNLEAAARCYRDVLATIPSDTAFYRSNGDYRAAARGLKAILEAQGGAASALQALHERYLDDFGGSAEEWERPPPWLGTPSPSGGEGPVPPARETRFGGSASGSGPAKARPAPARVAAPPSSGGEAQ
;
A
#
# COMPACT_ATOMS: atom_id res chain seq x y z
N MET A 1 -16.57 -88.62 9.81
CA MET A 1 -16.34 -87.62 10.87
C MET A 1 -15.32 -86.61 10.36
N ARG A 2 -15.71 -85.34 10.32
CA ARG A 2 -14.97 -84.21 9.74
C ARG A 2 -13.82 -83.78 10.66
N ARG A 3 -12.61 -83.61 10.14
CA ARG A 3 -11.55 -82.81 10.78
C ARG A 3 -11.08 -81.76 9.77
N ALA A 4 -11.49 -80.52 10.00
CA ALA A 4 -11.10 -79.36 9.22
C ALA A 4 -9.69 -78.93 9.65
N ILE A 5 -8.76 -78.87 8.69
CA ILE A 5 -7.43 -78.28 8.88
C ILE A 5 -7.56 -76.82 8.46
N GLY A 6 -7.58 -75.91 9.43
CA GLY A 6 -7.62 -74.48 9.21
C GLY A 6 -6.25 -73.97 8.75
N LEU A 7 -6.20 -73.42 7.54
CA LEU A 7 -5.08 -72.63 7.04
C LEU A 7 -4.98 -71.32 7.83
N LEU A 8 -3.88 -71.15 8.56
CA LEU A 8 -3.45 -69.89 9.16
C LEU A 8 -3.11 -68.89 8.05
N GLY A 9 -4.07 -68.04 7.70
CA GLY A 9 -3.83 -66.85 6.88
C GLY A 9 -3.14 -65.79 7.73
N ILE A 10 -1.84 -65.61 7.51
CA ILE A 10 -1.07 -64.49 8.07
C ILE A 10 -1.47 -63.23 7.28
N CYS A 11 -2.40 -62.44 7.82
CA CYS A 11 -2.65 -61.09 7.33
C CYS A 11 -1.54 -60.17 7.84
N ALA A 12 -0.57 -59.87 6.97
CA ALA A 12 0.38 -58.80 7.18
C ALA A 12 -0.37 -57.45 7.19
N LEU A 13 -0.58 -56.90 8.39
CA LEU A 13 -0.98 -55.51 8.55
C LEU A 13 0.21 -54.63 8.19
N ALA A 14 0.31 -54.26 6.91
CA ALA A 14 1.16 -53.16 6.49
C ALA A 14 0.62 -51.88 7.15
N GLY A 15 1.24 -51.51 8.27
CA GLY A 15 1.06 -50.21 8.91
C GLY A 15 1.58 -49.10 8.01
N GLY A 16 0.78 -48.72 7.01
CA GLY A 16 0.94 -47.46 6.30
C GLY A 16 0.58 -46.34 7.25
N GLY A 17 1.56 -45.88 8.03
CA GLY A 17 1.45 -44.62 8.76
C GLY A 17 1.21 -43.51 7.75
N CYS A 18 -0.04 -43.05 7.65
CA CYS A 18 -0.36 -41.80 6.99
C CYS A 18 0.34 -40.70 7.79
N ALA A 19 1.57 -40.34 7.39
CA ALA A 19 2.18 -39.09 7.82
C ALA A 19 1.25 -37.98 7.31
N SER A 20 0.44 -37.42 8.21
CA SER A 20 -0.35 -36.24 7.92
C SER A 20 0.60 -35.18 7.34
N PRO A 21 0.26 -34.55 6.20
CA PRO A 21 1.10 -33.47 5.67
C PRO A 21 1.26 -32.41 6.77
N PRO A 22 2.45 -31.79 6.89
CA PRO A 22 2.66 -30.73 7.87
C PRO A 22 1.56 -29.68 7.68
N PRO A 23 0.98 -29.14 8.78
CA PRO A 23 -0.06 -28.12 8.66
C PRO A 23 0.47 -27.00 7.77
N PRO A 24 -0.34 -26.49 6.82
CA PRO A 24 0.10 -25.41 5.96
C PRO A 24 0.60 -24.27 6.87
N PRO A 25 1.69 -23.59 6.47
CA PRO A 25 2.20 -22.47 7.25
C PRO A 25 1.02 -21.52 7.51
N PRO A 26 0.87 -20.98 8.74
CA PRO A 26 -0.27 -20.14 9.07
C PRO A 26 -0.39 -19.06 7.99
N GLY A 27 -1.56 -19.04 7.32
CA GLY A 27 -1.87 -17.97 6.39
C GLY A 27 -1.78 -16.61 7.09
N PRO A 28 -1.76 -15.50 6.33
CA PRO A 28 -1.77 -14.18 6.95
C PRO A 28 -2.89 -14.10 8.00
N PRO A 29 -2.65 -13.45 9.15
CA PRO A 29 -3.59 -13.43 10.27
C PRO A 29 -4.98 -13.02 9.78
N SER A 30 -6.01 -13.69 10.30
CA SER A 30 -7.39 -13.40 9.92
C SER A 30 -7.77 -11.98 10.32
N GLU A 31 -8.65 -11.34 9.55
CA GLU A 31 -9.20 -10.02 9.87
C GLU A 31 -9.76 -9.99 11.31
N ALA A 32 -10.46 -11.06 11.70
CA ALA A 32 -11.02 -11.20 13.05
C ALA A 32 -9.94 -11.18 14.14
N LEU A 33 -8.82 -11.88 13.93
CA LEU A 33 -7.70 -11.90 14.86
C LEU A 33 -7.05 -10.51 14.99
N LEU A 34 -6.81 -9.83 13.87
CA LEU A 34 -6.21 -8.49 13.87
C LEU A 34 -7.10 -7.46 14.58
N ARG A 35 -8.41 -7.50 14.32
CA ARG A 35 -9.39 -6.65 15.01
C ARG A 35 -9.45 -6.94 16.52
N ALA A 36 -9.35 -8.21 16.92
CA ALA A 36 -9.30 -8.58 18.33
C ALA A 36 -8.02 -8.04 19.02
N ARG A 37 -6.86 -8.12 18.35
CA ARG A 37 -5.59 -7.54 18.84
C ARG A 37 -5.71 -6.03 19.04
N ILE A 38 -6.23 -5.33 18.04
CA ILE A 38 -6.50 -3.88 18.09
C ILE A 38 -7.38 -3.51 19.29
N LYS A 39 -8.41 -4.33 19.58
CA LYS A 39 -9.34 -4.08 20.68
C LYS A 39 -8.69 -4.31 22.04
N ASN A 40 -7.80 -5.30 22.14
CA ASN A 40 -7.15 -5.68 23.40
C ASN A 40 -5.92 -4.83 23.72
N ASP A 41 -5.22 -4.35 22.70
CA ASP A 41 -4.08 -3.44 22.80
C ASP A 41 -4.24 -2.33 21.76
N SER A 42 -4.74 -1.18 22.20
CA SER A 42 -5.04 -0.04 21.33
C SER A 42 -3.80 0.77 20.94
N LEU A 43 -2.62 0.46 21.49
CA LEU A 43 -1.40 1.22 21.25
C LEU A 43 -0.43 0.52 20.29
N ASP A 44 -0.58 -0.78 20.05
CA ASP A 44 0.21 -1.50 19.03
C ASP A 44 -0.25 -1.10 17.61
N PRO A 45 0.61 -0.42 16.82
CA PRO A 45 0.28 0.02 15.46
C PRO A 45 0.38 -1.12 14.42
N TRP A 46 1.10 -2.21 14.71
CA TRP A 46 1.38 -3.25 13.74
C TRP A 46 0.16 -4.07 13.31
N PRO A 47 -0.78 -4.44 14.18
CA PRO A 47 -2.04 -5.07 13.79
C PRO A 47 -2.83 -4.24 12.78
N ARG A 48 -2.80 -2.90 12.89
CA ARG A 48 -3.44 -1.99 11.93
C ARG A 48 -2.75 -2.01 10.58
N TYR A 49 -1.42 -1.93 10.58
CA TYR A 49 -0.63 -2.09 9.37
C TYR A 49 -0.88 -3.44 8.67
N GLU A 50 -0.95 -4.53 9.42
CA GLU A 50 -1.25 -5.86 8.89
C GLU A 50 -2.68 -5.94 8.32
N LEU A 51 -3.63 -5.30 9.00
CA LEU A 51 -5.02 -5.23 8.55
C LEU A 51 -5.15 -4.40 7.27
N ALA A 52 -4.42 -3.29 7.18
CA ALA A 52 -4.34 -2.47 5.96
C ALA A 52 -3.81 -3.27 4.77
N ARG A 53 -2.72 -4.04 4.96
CA ARG A 53 -2.19 -4.94 3.93
C ARG A 53 -3.18 -6.03 3.53
N LEU A 54 -3.95 -6.55 4.49
CA LEU A 54 -4.99 -7.53 4.20
C LEU A 54 -6.09 -6.92 3.33
N TYR A 55 -6.55 -5.71 3.67
CA TYR A 55 -7.54 -4.96 2.88
C TYR A 55 -7.04 -4.58 1.50
N GLU A 56 -5.77 -4.18 1.37
CA GLU A 56 -5.14 -3.91 0.08
C GLU A 56 -5.17 -5.15 -0.83
N ARG A 57 -4.82 -6.33 -0.30
CA ARG A 57 -4.89 -7.60 -1.06
C ARG A 57 -6.32 -8.00 -1.45
N GLN A 58 -7.30 -7.59 -0.64
CA GLN A 58 -8.72 -7.84 -0.92
C GLN A 58 -9.34 -6.79 -1.87
N GLY A 59 -8.59 -5.76 -2.28
CA GLY A 59 -9.10 -4.65 -3.09
C GLY A 59 -9.98 -3.67 -2.31
N ARG A 60 -10.02 -3.78 -0.97
CA ARG A 60 -10.74 -2.90 -0.06
C ARG A 60 -9.91 -1.65 0.22
N ILE A 61 -9.69 -0.87 -0.83
CA ILE A 61 -8.80 0.30 -0.84
C ILE A 61 -9.15 1.34 0.23
N PRO A 62 -10.41 1.78 0.41
CA PRO A 62 -10.68 2.83 1.39
C PRO A 62 -10.41 2.37 2.82
N GLU A 63 -10.70 1.12 3.15
CA GLU A 63 -10.36 0.56 4.47
C GLU A 63 -8.84 0.39 4.64
N ALA A 64 -8.12 0.03 3.58
CA ALA A 64 -6.66 -0.06 3.63
C ALA A 64 -6.02 1.30 3.93
N LEU A 65 -6.46 2.36 3.24
CA LEU A 65 -5.99 3.73 3.47
C LEU A 65 -6.27 4.19 4.91
N HIS A 66 -7.46 3.89 5.42
CA HIS A 66 -7.83 4.23 6.79
C HIS A 66 -6.89 3.55 7.81
N GLU A 67 -6.72 2.23 7.72
CA GLU A 67 -5.90 1.48 8.68
C GLU A 67 -4.41 1.81 8.58
N TYR A 68 -3.89 2.08 7.37
CA TYR A 68 -2.52 2.61 7.21
C TYR A 68 -2.36 3.96 7.92
N GLY A 69 -3.32 4.88 7.74
CA GLY A 69 -3.29 6.18 8.42
C GLY A 69 -3.31 6.05 9.94
N GLN A 70 -4.17 5.18 10.49
CA GLN A 70 -4.22 4.92 11.93
C GLN A 70 -2.91 4.31 12.45
N ALA A 71 -2.29 3.39 11.70
CA ALA A 71 -1.00 2.82 12.07
C ALA A 71 0.10 3.89 12.16
N ILE A 72 0.14 4.81 11.20
CA ILE A 72 1.13 5.90 11.14
C ILE A 72 0.94 6.88 12.30
N LEU A 73 -0.29 7.24 12.65
CA LEU A 73 -0.58 8.17 13.75
C LEU A 73 -0.13 7.65 15.13
N LEU A 74 -0.10 6.33 15.31
CA LEU A 74 0.34 5.69 16.55
C LEU A 74 1.87 5.48 16.61
N LEU A 75 2.57 5.65 15.48
CA LEU A 75 4.02 5.41 15.38
C LEU A 75 4.81 6.71 15.54
N PRO A 76 5.92 6.68 16.30
CA PRO A 76 6.94 7.71 16.18
C PRO A 76 7.43 7.81 14.72
N PRO A 77 7.80 9.00 14.22
CA PRO A 77 8.17 9.20 12.82
C PRO A 77 9.18 8.18 12.27
N ARG A 78 10.20 7.82 13.06
CA ARG A 78 11.24 6.84 12.68
C ARG A 78 10.73 5.40 12.53
N SER A 79 9.67 5.05 13.26
CA SER A 79 9.06 3.72 13.24
C SER A 79 7.93 3.63 12.19
N ALA A 80 7.43 4.79 11.74
CA ALA A 80 6.42 4.90 10.70
C ALA A 80 6.95 4.64 9.28
N THR A 81 8.26 4.49 9.08
CA THR A 81 8.91 4.27 7.76
C THR A 81 8.17 3.24 6.90
N ARG A 82 7.95 2.04 7.44
CA ARG A 82 7.35 0.93 6.69
C ARG A 82 5.86 1.13 6.35
N PRO A 83 4.98 1.54 7.29
CA PRO A 83 3.59 1.84 6.95
C PRO A 83 3.45 3.06 6.03
N THR A 84 4.26 4.12 6.19
CA THR A 84 4.25 5.29 5.30
C THR A 84 4.71 4.91 3.89
N LEU A 85 5.72 4.04 3.76
CA LEU A 85 6.16 3.51 2.47
C LEU A 85 5.05 2.70 1.77
N ALA A 86 4.37 1.82 2.50
CA ALA A 86 3.27 1.03 1.97
C ALA A 86 2.09 1.91 1.54
N LEU A 87 1.77 2.94 2.31
CA LEU A 87 0.76 3.94 1.95
C LEU A 87 1.15 4.70 0.66
N GLY A 88 2.41 5.12 0.54
CA GLY A 88 2.93 5.76 -0.66
C GLY A 88 2.87 4.86 -1.89
N ALA A 89 3.25 3.58 -1.75
CA ALA A 89 3.14 2.58 -2.79
C ALA A 89 1.69 2.35 -3.23
N LEU A 90 0.75 2.30 -2.29
CA LEU A 90 -0.67 2.20 -2.58
C LEU A 90 -1.18 3.43 -3.33
N HIS A 91 -0.86 4.64 -2.88
CA HIS A 91 -1.22 5.87 -3.59
C HIS A 91 -0.64 5.93 -5.01
N HIS A 92 0.59 5.45 -5.19
CA HIS A 92 1.22 5.36 -6.50
C HIS A 92 0.44 4.44 -7.45
N ARG A 93 0.03 3.26 -6.97
CA ARG A 93 -0.80 2.32 -7.73
C ARG A 93 -2.19 2.85 -8.06
N LEU A 94 -2.72 3.74 -7.21
CA LEU A 94 -4.00 4.41 -7.43
C LEU A 94 -3.89 5.63 -8.38
N GLY A 95 -2.68 6.00 -8.81
CA GLY A 95 -2.45 7.18 -9.65
C GLY A 95 -2.40 8.50 -8.89
N ASN A 96 -2.48 8.47 -7.55
CA ASN A 96 -2.40 9.66 -6.69
C ASN A 96 -0.93 10.05 -6.48
N LEU A 97 -0.28 10.51 -7.54
CA LEU A 97 1.17 10.73 -7.58
C LEU A 97 1.64 11.79 -6.58
N GLU A 98 0.88 12.88 -6.34
CA GLU A 98 1.30 13.88 -5.34
C GLU A 98 1.26 13.31 -3.92
N ALA A 99 0.24 12.52 -3.58
CA ALA A 99 0.14 11.87 -2.27
C ALA A 99 1.26 10.85 -2.07
N ALA A 100 1.56 10.05 -3.11
CA ALA A 100 2.67 9.11 -3.09
C ALA A 100 4.02 9.81 -2.90
N ALA A 101 4.26 10.92 -3.63
CA ALA A 101 5.49 11.70 -3.50
C ALA A 101 5.66 12.28 -2.09
N ARG A 102 4.57 12.74 -1.45
CA ARG A 102 4.60 13.19 -0.04
C ARG A 102 5.02 12.05 0.89
N CYS A 103 4.37 10.89 0.80
CA CYS A 103 4.73 9.73 1.61
C CYS A 103 6.19 9.32 1.45
N TYR A 104 6.72 9.30 0.22
CA TYR A 104 8.13 8.97 0.00
C TYR A 104 9.06 10.02 0.58
N ARG A 105 8.76 11.32 0.43
CA ARG A 105 9.55 12.40 1.06
C ARG A 105 9.55 12.28 2.58
N ASP A 106 8.40 11.98 3.18
CA ASP A 106 8.28 11.79 4.63
C ASP A 106 9.19 10.66 5.09
N VAL A 107 9.18 9.52 4.41
CA VAL A 107 10.11 8.40 4.68
C VAL A 107 11.56 8.88 4.63
N LEU A 108 11.95 9.58 3.56
CA LEU A 108 13.32 10.06 3.35
C LEU A 108 13.76 11.20 4.31
N ALA A 109 12.80 11.85 4.98
CA ALA A 109 13.05 12.89 5.98
C ALA A 109 13.30 12.32 7.39
N THR A 110 12.96 11.05 7.65
CA THR A 110 13.11 10.45 8.99
C THR A 110 14.55 10.07 9.36
N ILE A 111 15.49 10.19 8.42
CA ILE A 111 16.87 9.72 8.57
C ILE A 111 17.65 10.65 9.50
N PRO A 112 18.13 10.17 10.66
CA PRO A 112 19.14 10.86 11.44
C PRO A 112 20.50 10.72 10.76
N SER A 113 21.35 11.71 10.95
CA SER A 113 22.70 11.89 10.39
C SER A 113 23.74 10.80 10.73
N ASP A 114 23.34 9.63 11.26
CA ASP A 114 24.23 8.53 11.62
C ASP A 114 23.84 7.24 10.87
N THR A 115 24.74 6.77 10.02
CA THR A 115 24.40 6.24 8.68
C THR A 115 24.44 4.72 8.55
N ALA A 116 25.01 3.96 9.49
CA ALA A 116 25.20 2.51 9.30
C ALA A 116 23.89 1.69 9.31
N PHE A 117 22.99 1.95 10.27
CA PHE A 117 21.72 1.23 10.41
C PHE A 117 20.71 1.60 9.31
N TYR A 118 20.73 2.85 8.85
CA TYR A 118 19.81 3.33 7.81
C TYR A 118 20.29 2.96 6.40
N ARG A 119 21.60 2.90 6.15
CA ARG A 119 22.17 2.40 4.88
C ARG A 119 21.82 0.95 4.59
N SER A 120 21.65 0.12 5.62
CA SER A 120 21.25 -1.28 5.44
C SER A 120 19.75 -1.46 5.27
N ASN A 121 18.94 -0.42 5.49
CA ASN A 121 17.49 -0.50 5.39
C ASN A 121 17.00 -0.22 3.95
N GLY A 122 16.49 -1.28 3.31
CA GLY A 122 15.98 -1.23 1.93
C GLY A 122 14.75 -0.35 1.73
N ASP A 123 14.00 -0.01 2.79
CA ASP A 123 12.78 0.79 2.69
C ASP A 123 13.07 2.22 2.21
N TYR A 124 14.18 2.82 2.66
CA TYR A 124 14.62 4.15 2.20
C TYR A 124 15.02 4.15 0.73
N ARG A 125 15.77 3.12 0.31
CA ARG A 125 16.15 2.94 -1.10
C ARG A 125 14.91 2.73 -1.98
N ALA A 126 13.94 1.97 -1.51
CA ALA A 126 12.67 1.79 -2.21
C ALA A 126 11.89 3.11 -2.30
N ALA A 127 11.80 3.89 -1.21
CA ALA A 127 11.13 5.20 -1.19
C ALA A 127 11.78 6.19 -2.17
N ALA A 128 13.11 6.24 -2.20
CA ALA A 128 13.86 7.09 -3.13
C ALA A 128 13.60 6.70 -4.59
N ARG A 129 13.56 5.40 -4.91
CA ARG A 129 13.21 4.92 -6.27
C ARG A 129 11.75 5.19 -6.61
N GLY A 130 10.85 5.14 -5.62
CA GLY A 130 9.46 5.58 -5.77
C GLY A 130 9.34 7.07 -6.11
N LEU A 131 10.09 7.91 -5.41
CA LEU A 131 10.12 9.34 -5.65
C LEU A 131 10.78 9.67 -7.00
N LYS A 132 11.86 8.98 -7.38
CA LYS A 132 12.48 9.05 -8.70
C LYS A 132 11.45 8.86 -9.80
N ALA A 133 10.72 7.74 -9.76
CA ALA A 133 9.73 7.40 -10.79
C ALA A 133 8.65 8.48 -10.95
N ILE A 134 8.19 9.07 -9.85
CA ILE A 134 7.21 10.17 -9.89
C ILE A 134 7.82 11.44 -10.50
N LEU A 135 9.03 11.81 -10.06
CA LEU A 135 9.71 13.00 -10.58
C LEU A 135 9.97 12.87 -12.08
N GLU A 136 10.41 11.70 -12.55
CA GLU A 136 10.61 11.42 -13.97
C GLU A 136 9.29 11.51 -14.75
N ALA A 137 8.23 10.88 -14.26
CA ALA A 137 6.91 10.93 -14.90
C ALA A 137 6.33 12.35 -15.00
N GLN A 138 6.67 13.22 -14.05
CA GLN A 138 6.21 14.62 -14.01
C GLN A 138 7.14 15.60 -14.75
N GLY A 139 8.27 15.15 -15.31
CA GLY A 139 9.28 16.03 -15.89
C GLY A 139 9.94 16.94 -14.85
N GLY A 140 10.13 16.42 -13.62
CA GLY A 140 10.72 17.14 -12.50
C GLY A 140 12.12 17.67 -12.79
N ALA A 141 12.53 18.69 -12.02
CA ALA A 141 13.82 19.34 -12.22
C ALA A 141 14.99 18.33 -12.15
N ALA A 142 15.87 18.37 -13.15
CA ALA A 142 17.06 17.52 -13.19
C ALA A 142 17.92 17.66 -11.92
N SER A 143 17.97 18.87 -11.34
CA SER A 143 18.65 19.14 -10.07
C SER A 143 18.04 18.40 -8.88
N ALA A 144 16.71 18.20 -8.85
CA ALA A 144 16.04 17.46 -7.79
C ALA A 144 16.31 15.95 -7.89
N LEU A 145 16.34 15.41 -9.11
CA LEU A 145 16.73 14.03 -9.36
C LEU A 145 18.21 13.79 -9.03
N GLN A 146 19.08 14.73 -9.38
CA GLN A 146 20.50 14.67 -9.04
C GLN A 146 20.72 14.68 -7.52
N ALA A 147 20.12 15.63 -6.80
CA ALA A 147 20.24 15.70 -5.34
C ALA A 147 19.69 14.44 -4.65
N LEU A 148 18.63 13.85 -5.20
CA LEU A 148 18.09 12.59 -4.70
C LEU A 148 19.03 11.40 -4.99
N HIS A 149 19.67 11.38 -6.15
CA HIS A 149 20.65 10.35 -6.52
C HIS A 149 21.90 10.40 -5.64
N GLU A 150 22.43 11.59 -5.37
CA GLU A 150 23.57 11.78 -4.44
C GLU A 150 23.23 11.23 -3.05
N ARG A 151 22.09 11.65 -2.48
CA ARG A 151 21.59 11.10 -1.21
C ARG A 151 21.36 9.58 -1.26
N TYR A 152 20.93 9.04 -2.40
CA TYR A 152 20.71 7.61 -2.55
C TYR A 152 22.01 6.79 -2.40
N LEU A 153 23.10 7.29 -2.96
CA LEU A 153 24.41 6.65 -2.87
C LEU A 153 25.02 6.85 -1.47
N ASP A 154 24.96 8.07 -0.94
CA ASP A 154 25.68 8.44 0.28
C ASP A 154 24.90 8.08 1.57
N ASP A 155 23.64 8.49 1.65
CA ASP A 155 22.81 8.36 2.86
C ASP A 155 22.15 6.98 2.96
N PHE A 156 21.68 6.43 1.83
CA PHE A 156 20.88 5.19 1.82
C PHE A 156 21.68 3.94 1.45
N GLY A 157 22.95 4.09 1.07
CA GLY A 157 23.83 2.96 0.74
C GLY A 157 23.37 2.16 -0.47
N GLY A 158 22.64 2.80 -1.38
CA GLY A 158 22.22 2.18 -2.64
C GLY A 158 23.34 2.21 -3.68
N SER A 159 23.28 1.30 -4.66
CA SER A 159 24.20 1.31 -5.80
C SER A 159 23.57 1.99 -7.01
N ALA A 160 24.40 2.55 -7.91
CA ALA A 160 23.92 3.12 -9.17
C ALA A 160 23.12 2.10 -10.00
N GLU A 161 23.50 0.82 -9.95
CA GLU A 161 22.73 -0.25 -10.61
C GLU A 161 21.33 -0.44 -10.01
N GLU A 162 21.19 -0.38 -8.68
CA GLU A 162 19.89 -0.49 -8.04
C GLU A 162 19.03 0.73 -8.29
N TRP A 163 19.63 1.92 -8.37
CA TRP A 163 18.95 3.19 -8.65
C TRP A 163 18.17 3.16 -9.97
N GLU A 164 18.67 2.45 -10.98
CA GLU A 164 17.99 2.29 -12.27
C GLU A 164 16.87 1.25 -12.26
N ARG A 165 16.75 0.43 -11.20
CA ARG A 165 15.70 -0.59 -11.12
C ARG A 165 14.38 0.04 -10.67
N PRO A 166 13.24 -0.35 -11.26
CA PRO A 166 11.93 0.11 -10.78
C PRO A 166 11.73 -0.27 -9.31
N PRO A 167 11.01 0.56 -8.53
CA PRO A 167 10.70 0.26 -7.14
C PRO A 167 9.85 -1.02 -7.04
N PRO A 168 9.94 -1.76 -5.92
CA PRO A 168 9.45 -3.14 -5.83
C PRO A 168 7.93 -3.31 -6.05
N TRP A 169 7.13 -2.26 -5.82
CA TRP A 169 5.67 -2.29 -6.01
C TRP A 169 5.21 -1.91 -7.42
N LEU A 170 6.11 -1.43 -8.29
CA LEU A 170 5.80 -1.14 -9.70
C LEU A 170 5.84 -2.40 -10.58
N GLY A 171 6.31 -3.53 -10.04
CA GLY A 171 6.56 -4.76 -10.80
C GLY A 171 7.73 -4.59 -11.78
N THR A 172 8.25 -5.69 -12.31
CA THR A 172 9.04 -5.59 -13.54
C THR A 172 8.08 -5.15 -14.65
N PRO A 173 8.39 -4.15 -15.49
CA PRO A 173 7.65 -3.98 -16.72
C PRO A 173 7.72 -5.32 -17.45
N SER A 174 6.58 -5.98 -17.64
CA SER A 174 6.54 -7.15 -18.50
C SER A 174 7.04 -6.71 -19.87
N PRO A 175 7.99 -7.41 -20.52
CA PRO A 175 8.51 -7.00 -21.81
C PRO A 175 7.45 -6.99 -22.93
N SER A 176 6.24 -7.51 -22.66
CA SER A 176 5.07 -7.32 -23.50
C SER A 176 4.27 -6.10 -23.04
N GLY A 177 4.49 -4.96 -23.69
CA GLY A 177 3.61 -3.80 -23.62
C GLY A 177 2.15 -4.20 -23.83
N GLY A 178 1.36 -3.99 -22.80
CA GLY A 178 -0.07 -4.24 -22.79
C GLY A 178 -0.62 -3.56 -21.57
N GLU A 179 -1.09 -2.32 -21.75
CA GLU A 179 -1.99 -1.68 -20.81
C GLU A 179 -3.16 -2.64 -20.57
N GLY A 180 -3.12 -3.37 -19.45
CA GLY A 180 -4.28 -4.10 -18.98
C GLY A 180 -5.39 -3.09 -18.69
N PRO A 181 -6.65 -3.38 -19.07
CA PRO A 181 -7.71 -2.39 -19.05
C PRO A 181 -7.86 -1.82 -17.64
N VAL A 182 -7.68 -0.51 -17.52
CA VAL A 182 -8.15 0.27 -16.38
C VAL A 182 -9.63 -0.08 -16.21
N PRO A 183 -10.06 -0.67 -15.08
CA PRO A 183 -11.48 -0.96 -14.89
C PRO A 183 -12.22 0.38 -14.97
N PRO A 184 -13.24 0.52 -15.84
CA PRO A 184 -13.96 1.78 -15.93
C PRO A 184 -14.56 2.07 -14.56
N ALA A 185 -14.41 3.32 -14.13
CA ALA A 185 -15.08 3.84 -12.94
C ALA A 185 -16.54 3.37 -13.00
N ARG A 186 -16.96 2.58 -11.99
CA ARG A 186 -18.34 2.15 -11.88
C ARG A 186 -19.19 3.40 -11.68
N GLU A 187 -19.74 3.91 -12.78
CA GLU A 187 -20.87 4.82 -12.73
C GLU A 187 -21.97 4.11 -11.96
N THR A 188 -22.26 4.61 -10.78
CA THR A 188 -23.40 4.20 -9.99
C THR A 188 -24.64 4.57 -10.79
N ARG A 189 -25.16 3.57 -11.51
CA ARG A 189 -26.47 3.61 -12.16
C ARG A 189 -27.51 3.80 -11.06
N PHE A 190 -27.87 5.05 -10.78
CA PHE A 190 -29.04 5.39 -10.00
C PHE A 190 -30.27 4.84 -10.75
N GLY A 191 -30.89 3.81 -10.18
CA GLY A 191 -32.17 3.29 -10.64
C GLY A 191 -33.23 4.38 -10.48
N GLY A 192 -33.69 4.92 -11.61
CA GLY A 192 -34.86 5.77 -11.65
C GLY A 192 -36.12 4.95 -11.42
N SER A 193 -36.78 5.16 -10.28
CA SER A 193 -38.22 4.92 -10.14
C SER A 193 -38.93 6.24 -10.38
N ALA A 194 -39.72 6.27 -11.45
CA ALA A 194 -40.64 7.35 -11.77
C ALA A 194 -41.82 7.36 -10.79
N SER A 195 -42.12 8.52 -10.18
CA SER A 195 -43.50 8.94 -9.88
C SER A 195 -43.49 10.40 -9.40
N GLY A 196 -44.35 11.23 -9.99
CA GLY A 196 -44.69 12.55 -9.43
C GLY A 196 -44.57 13.72 -10.40
N SER A 197 -45.61 13.93 -11.22
CA SER A 197 -45.85 15.16 -11.97
C SER A 197 -46.08 16.35 -11.04
N GLY A 198 -45.44 17.48 -11.33
CA GLY A 198 -45.75 18.80 -10.77
C GLY A 198 -45.10 19.91 -11.61
N PRO A 199 -45.79 21.01 -11.94
CA PRO A 199 -45.32 21.95 -12.95
C PRO A 199 -44.21 22.89 -12.46
N ALA A 200 -43.35 23.23 -13.41
CA ALA A 200 -42.17 24.07 -13.30
C ALA A 200 -42.46 25.48 -12.73
N LYS A 201 -41.63 25.90 -11.77
CA LYS A 201 -41.36 27.32 -11.50
C LYS A 201 -39.90 27.64 -11.82
N ALA A 202 -39.74 28.74 -12.55
CA ALA A 202 -38.51 29.24 -13.12
C ALA A 202 -37.45 29.65 -12.08
N ARG A 203 -36.19 29.61 -12.54
CA ARG A 203 -34.90 29.90 -11.85
C ARG A 203 -34.82 31.29 -11.18
N PRO A 204 -33.79 31.49 -10.35
CA PRO A 204 -32.69 32.32 -10.83
C PRO A 204 -31.28 31.73 -10.62
N ALA A 205 -30.34 32.24 -11.43
CA ALA A 205 -28.92 31.89 -11.54
C ALA A 205 -28.08 32.41 -10.34
N PRO A 206 -26.84 31.91 -10.14
CA PRO A 206 -26.10 32.09 -8.89
C PRO A 206 -25.52 33.50 -8.70
N ALA A 207 -25.56 33.99 -7.45
CA ALA A 207 -24.88 35.19 -7.03
C ALA A 207 -23.36 35.01 -7.13
N ARG A 208 -22.71 35.88 -7.91
CA ARG A 208 -21.25 36.04 -7.95
C ARG A 208 -20.77 36.55 -6.60
N VAL A 209 -19.96 35.77 -5.89
CA VAL A 209 -19.21 36.25 -4.72
C VAL A 209 -18.03 37.06 -5.25
N ALA A 210 -18.03 38.36 -4.96
CA ALA A 210 -16.94 39.27 -5.26
C ALA A 210 -15.73 38.97 -4.37
N ALA A 211 -14.54 38.92 -4.98
CA ALA A 211 -13.27 38.88 -4.27
C ALA A 211 -13.00 40.25 -3.59
N PRO A 212 -12.40 40.28 -2.39
CA PRO A 212 -11.97 41.53 -1.77
C PRO A 212 -10.74 42.13 -2.48
N PRO A 213 -10.60 43.47 -2.52
CA PRO A 213 -9.51 44.13 -3.21
C PRO A 213 -8.16 43.99 -2.48
N SER A 214 -7.13 43.73 -3.26
CA SER A 214 -5.72 43.82 -2.89
C SER A 214 -5.36 45.24 -2.47
N SER A 215 -5.07 45.47 -1.19
CA SER A 215 -4.40 46.70 -0.74
C SER A 215 -2.89 46.48 -0.81
N GLY A 216 -2.33 46.73 -1.99
CA GLY A 216 -0.94 47.13 -2.14
C GLY A 216 -0.84 48.64 -1.91
N GLY A 217 0.09 49.06 -1.05
CA GLY A 217 0.35 50.46 -0.74
C GLY A 217 1.72 50.60 -0.09
N GLU A 218 2.74 50.74 -0.94
CA GLU A 218 4.06 51.26 -0.61
C GLU A 218 3.95 52.66 0.02
N ALA A 219 4.82 52.98 0.97
CA ALA A 219 5.92 53.94 0.79
C ALA A 219 6.32 54.63 2.12
N GLN A 220 7.65 54.71 2.28
CA GLN A 220 8.47 55.53 3.19
C GLN A 220 8.74 54.96 4.60
#